data_AF-A0A2P4UWH9-F1
#
_entry.id   AF-A0A2P4UWH9-F1
#
_cell.length_a   1.000
_cell.length_b   1.000
_cell.length_c   1.000
_cell.angle_alpha   90.00
_cell.angle_beta   90.00
_cell.angle_gamma   90.00
#
_symmetry.space_group_name_H-M   'P 1'
#
loop_
_entity.id
_entity.type
_entity.pdbx_description
1 polymer ?
#
loop_
_entity_poly.entity_id
_entity_poly.type
_entity_poly.pdbx_seq_one_letter_code
_entity_poly.pdbx_strand_id
1 'polypeptide(L)'
;MFLRLIEAILGLGLFGQALFEIGTNSVWWAYVPVYLVPAVLAIFQMPRNATWRTLSSLSIVIGGLYTFFLLWTFASIESTPTIQLEEAKNIPPIAFGAFLISFIRLSQDKISQPVHYIRSSIILAVAIISFYGFITYFPFKL
;
A
#
# COMPACT_ATOMS: atom_id res chain seq x y z
N MET A 1 21.05 7.11 -2.05
CA MET A 1 21.29 6.51 -0.71
C MET A 1 20.30 7.08 0.31
N PHE A 2 20.15 8.41 0.38
CA PHE A 2 19.15 9.08 1.23
C PHE A 2 17.70 8.62 1.01
N LEU A 3 17.23 8.50 -0.25
CA LEU A 3 15.86 8.05 -0.55
C LEU A 3 15.55 6.66 0.01
N ARG A 4 16.48 5.71 -0.14
CA ARG A 4 16.32 4.35 0.40
C ARG A 4 16.24 4.31 1.92
N LEU A 5 16.95 5.21 2.59
CA LEU A 5 16.89 5.34 4.05
C LEU A 5 15.49 5.80 4.48
N ILE A 6 14.94 6.82 3.80
CA ILE A 6 13.58 7.30 4.07
C ILE A 6 12.55 6.19 3.83
N GLU A 7 12.63 5.52 2.68
CA GLU A 7 11.74 4.41 2.33
C GLU A 7 11.79 3.29 3.37
N ALA A 8 12.98 2.96 3.88
CA ALA A 8 13.15 1.97 4.94
C ALA A 8 12.59 2.45 6.29
N ILE A 9 12.76 3.73 6.66
CA ILE A 9 12.18 4.31 7.89
C ILE A 9 10.64 4.27 7.82
N LEU A 10 10.06 4.64 6.68
CA LEU A 10 8.63 4.57 6.45
C LEU A 10 8.12 3.12 6.48
N GLY A 11 8.88 2.19 5.90
CA GLY A 11 8.61 0.75 5.99
C GLY A 11 8.67 0.22 7.42
N LEU A 12 9.63 0.67 8.23
CA LEU A 12 9.72 0.32 9.66
C LEU A 12 8.52 0.85 10.47
N GLY A 13 8.08 2.08 10.20
CA GLY A 13 6.88 2.63 10.81
C GLY A 13 5.63 1.79 10.51
N LEU A 14 5.45 1.43 9.24
CA LEU A 14 4.33 0.58 8.80
C LEU A 14 4.42 -0.85 9.36
N PHE A 15 5.64 -1.38 9.50
CA PHE A 15 5.89 -2.68 10.13
C PHE A 15 5.55 -2.64 11.64
N GLY A 16 5.91 -1.56 12.34
CA GLY A 16 5.52 -1.34 13.72
C GLY A 16 4.00 -1.31 13.91
N GLN A 17 3.29 -0.59 13.03
CA GLN A 17 1.82 -0.57 13.01
C GLN A 17 1.24 -1.99 12.81
N ALA A 18 1.82 -2.78 11.90
CA ALA A 18 1.37 -4.15 11.64
C ALA A 18 1.50 -5.04 12.88
N LEU A 19 2.63 -4.97 13.58
CA LEU A 19 2.85 -5.72 14.82
C LEU A 19 1.88 -5.31 15.92
N PHE A 20 1.60 -4.01 16.04
CA PHE A 20 0.63 -3.50 16.99
C PHE A 20 -0.79 -4.03 16.71
N GLU A 21 -1.24 -3.99 15.46
CA GLU A 21 -2.57 -4.48 15.05
C GLU A 21 -2.72 -5.99 15.25
N ILE A 22 -1.67 -6.79 15.01
CA ILE A 22 -1.69 -8.24 15.31
C ILE A 22 -1.96 -8.51 16.79
N GLY A 23 -1.43 -7.67 17.69
CA GLY A 23 -1.60 -7.83 19.14
C GLY A 23 -2.92 -7.29 19.69
N THR A 24 -3.63 -6.42 18.97
CA THR A 24 -4.73 -5.61 19.51
C THR A 24 -6.07 -5.78 18.78
N ASN A 25 -6.06 -6.17 17.50
CA ASN A 25 -7.25 -6.22 16.66
C ASN A 25 -7.61 -7.66 16.31
N SER A 26 -8.80 -8.14 16.66
CA SER A 26 -9.24 -9.52 16.37
C SER A 26 -9.38 -9.84 14.87
N VAL A 27 -9.49 -8.82 14.01
CA VAL A 27 -9.67 -8.94 12.55
C VAL A 27 -8.38 -8.53 11.80
N TRP A 28 -7.24 -8.52 12.51
CA TRP A 28 -5.94 -8.15 11.94
C TRP A 28 -5.61 -8.92 10.65
N TRP A 29 -6.02 -10.19 10.58
CA TRP A 29 -5.74 -11.09 9.46
C TRP A 29 -6.32 -10.62 8.12
N ALA A 30 -7.36 -9.79 8.13
CA ALA A 30 -7.98 -9.27 6.90
C ALA A 30 -7.18 -8.12 6.27
N TYR A 31 -6.52 -7.28 7.08
CA TYR A 31 -5.89 -6.04 6.61
C TYR A 31 -4.36 -6.08 6.72
N VAL A 32 -3.83 -6.61 7.84
CA VAL A 32 -2.40 -6.59 8.16
C VAL A 32 -1.54 -7.20 7.06
N PRO A 33 -1.83 -8.39 6.52
CA PRO A 33 -0.97 -8.98 5.48
C PRO A 33 -0.77 -8.07 4.27
N VAL A 34 -1.78 -7.26 3.93
CA VAL A 34 -1.75 -6.40 2.74
C VAL A 34 -0.74 -5.26 2.89
N TYR A 35 -0.52 -4.74 4.11
CA TYR A 35 0.45 -3.67 4.35
C TYR A 35 1.74 -4.13 5.04
N LEU A 36 1.73 -5.28 5.72
CA LEU A 36 2.91 -5.92 6.31
C LEU A 36 3.91 -6.36 5.25
N VAL A 37 3.43 -7.01 4.18
CA VAL A 37 4.30 -7.48 3.08
C VAL A 37 5.03 -6.30 2.41
N PRO A 38 4.35 -5.23 1.94
CA PRO A 38 5.05 -4.08 1.38
C PRO A 38 5.94 -3.35 2.40
N ALA A 39 5.60 -3.35 3.70
CA ALA A 39 6.48 -2.81 4.74
C ALA A 39 7.83 -3.55 4.80
N VAL A 40 7.79 -4.89 4.83
CA VAL A 40 9.00 -5.72 4.81
C VAL A 40 9.80 -5.53 3.52
N LEU A 41 9.12 -5.46 2.37
CA LEU A 41 9.77 -5.22 1.08
C LEU A 41 10.39 -3.83 0.96
N ALA A 42 9.81 -2.83 1.64
CA ALA A 42 10.34 -1.46 1.69
C ALA A 42 11.62 -1.36 2.55
N ILE A 43 11.72 -2.17 3.60
CA ILE A 43 12.93 -2.31 4.43
C ILE A 43 14.03 -3.02 3.63
N PHE A 44 13.70 -4.17 3.01
CA PHE A 44 14.67 -5.01 2.30
C PHE A 44 14.58 -4.84 0.78
N GLN A 45 15.12 -3.75 0.26
CA GLN A 45 15.04 -3.43 -1.17
C GLN A 45 16.08 -4.20 -2.00
N MET A 46 15.65 -5.29 -2.65
CA MET A 46 16.52 -6.14 -3.48
C MET A 46 16.03 -6.20 -4.94
N PRO A 47 16.21 -5.13 -5.75
CA PRO A 47 15.64 -5.05 -7.10
C PRO A 47 16.16 -6.10 -8.08
N ARG A 48 17.33 -6.71 -7.82
CA ARG A 48 17.89 -7.80 -8.64
C ARG A 48 17.33 -9.18 -8.30
N ASN A 49 16.72 -9.35 -7.12
CA ASN A 49 16.17 -10.62 -6.67
C ASN A 49 14.79 -10.86 -7.32
N ALA A 50 14.62 -12.01 -7.98
CA ALA A 50 13.36 -12.38 -8.62
C ALA A 50 12.21 -12.46 -7.60
N THR A 51 12.45 -13.03 -6.42
CA THR A 51 11.45 -13.16 -5.35
C THR A 51 10.95 -11.79 -4.88
N TRP A 52 11.85 -10.84 -4.65
CA TRP A 52 11.48 -9.47 -4.25
C TRP A 52 10.66 -8.78 -5.35
N ARG A 53 11.03 -8.96 -6.62
CA ARG A 53 10.29 -8.40 -7.76
C ARG A 53 8.87 -8.98 -7.87
N THR A 54 8.72 -10.28 -7.67
CA THR A 54 7.41 -10.94 -7.72
C THR A 54 6.54 -10.51 -6.55
N LEU A 55 7.07 -10.55 -5.32
CA LEU A 55 6.34 -10.14 -4.12
C LEU A 55 5.94 -8.66 -4.15
N SER A 56 6.82 -7.77 -4.62
CA SER A 56 6.49 -6.35 -4.78
C SER A 56 5.40 -6.14 -5.82
N SER A 57 5.47 -6.81 -6.97
CA SER A 57 4.42 -6.74 -7.98
C SER A 57 3.08 -7.28 -7.49
N LEU A 58 3.07 -8.39 -6.74
CA LEU A 58 1.85 -8.90 -6.10
C LEU A 58 1.31 -7.92 -5.06
N SER A 59 2.18 -7.34 -4.23
CA SER A 59 1.78 -6.35 -3.21
C SER A 59 1.17 -5.10 -3.84
N ILE A 60 1.71 -4.65 -4.98
CA ILE A 60 1.14 -3.52 -5.74
C ILE A 60 -0.26 -3.86 -6.25
N VAL A 61 -0.42 -5.02 -6.91
CA VAL A 61 -1.72 -5.40 -7.49
C VAL A 61 -2.76 -5.65 -6.41
N ILE A 62 -2.43 -6.46 -5.40
CA ILE A 62 -3.35 -6.80 -4.31
C ILE A 62 -3.66 -5.56 -3.48
N GLY A 63 -2.64 -4.82 -3.05
CA GLY A 63 -2.81 -3.60 -2.25
C GLY A 63 -3.58 -2.52 -3.01
N GLY A 64 -3.32 -2.35 -4.31
CA GLY A 64 -4.03 -1.40 -5.16
C GLY A 64 -5.49 -1.77 -5.38
N LEU A 65 -5.78 -3.02 -5.74
CA LEU A 65 -7.15 -3.52 -5.90
C LEU A 65 -7.91 -3.45 -4.58
N TYR A 66 -7.27 -3.80 -3.47
CA TYR A 66 -7.91 -3.76 -2.16
C TYR A 66 -8.18 -2.32 -1.72
N THR A 67 -7.24 -1.40 -1.93
CA THR A 67 -7.47 0.03 -1.69
C THR A 67 -8.62 0.56 -2.54
N PHE A 68 -8.64 0.26 -3.84
CA PHE A 68 -9.72 0.67 -4.74
C PHE A 68 -11.07 0.11 -4.30
N PHE A 69 -11.14 -1.18 -3.96
CA PHE A 69 -12.34 -1.82 -3.48
C PHE A 69 -12.88 -1.13 -2.22
N LEU A 70 -12.02 -0.91 -1.22
CA LEU A 70 -12.38 -0.21 0.00
C LEU A 70 -12.90 1.19 -0.34
N LEU A 71 -12.12 2.00 -1.07
CA LEU A 71 -12.55 3.36 -1.45
C LEU A 71 -13.93 3.38 -2.11
N TRP A 72 -14.17 2.47 -3.06
CA TRP A 72 -15.46 2.36 -3.72
C TRP A 72 -16.58 1.97 -2.75
N THR A 73 -16.33 0.99 -1.88
CA THR A 73 -17.29 0.52 -0.88
C THR A 73 -17.65 1.63 0.12
N PHE A 74 -16.67 2.30 0.73
CA PHE A 74 -16.92 3.36 1.71
C PHE A 74 -17.58 4.59 1.05
N ALA A 75 -17.15 5.00 -0.14
CA ALA A 75 -17.83 6.08 -0.87
C ALA A 75 -19.29 5.73 -1.21
N SER A 76 -19.58 4.47 -1.52
CA SER A 76 -20.95 4.02 -1.80
C SER A 76 -21.80 4.00 -0.54
N ILE A 77 -21.24 3.62 0.61
CA ILE A 77 -21.98 3.48 1.87
C ILE A 77 -22.09 4.83 2.62
N GLU A 78 -21.18 5.78 2.45
CA GLU A 78 -21.32 7.15 3.00
C GLU A 78 -22.64 7.83 2.54
N SER A 79 -23.24 7.36 1.44
CA SER A 79 -24.59 7.79 0.99
C SER A 79 -25.74 7.29 1.90
N THR A 80 -25.45 6.39 2.85
CA THR A 80 -26.42 5.74 3.73
C THR A 80 -26.06 6.02 5.21
N PRO A 81 -26.76 6.96 5.88
CA PRO A 81 -26.37 7.52 7.18
C PRO A 81 -26.51 6.57 8.39
N THR A 82 -26.90 5.31 8.19
CA THR A 82 -27.17 4.34 9.27
C THR A 82 -26.02 3.36 9.54
N ILE A 83 -24.97 3.33 8.70
CA ILE A 83 -23.88 2.37 8.83
C ILE A 83 -22.61 3.10 9.30
N GLN A 84 -22.23 2.93 10.57
CA GLN A 84 -20.93 3.38 11.07
C GLN A 84 -19.84 2.43 10.57
N LEU A 85 -18.87 2.97 9.84
CA LEU A 85 -17.84 2.21 9.14
C LEU A 85 -16.52 2.26 9.92
N GLU A 86 -16.49 1.57 11.06
CA GLU A 86 -15.30 1.48 11.93
C GLU A 86 -14.06 0.91 11.22
N GLU A 87 -14.25 0.17 10.13
CA GLU A 87 -13.16 -0.42 9.34
C GLU A 87 -12.43 0.59 8.44
N ALA A 88 -12.97 1.80 8.23
CA ALA A 88 -12.33 2.83 7.41
C ALA A 88 -10.94 3.22 7.94
N LYS A 89 -10.70 3.04 9.24
CA LYS A 89 -9.39 3.25 9.89
C LYS A 89 -8.26 2.37 9.33
N ASN A 90 -8.60 1.28 8.66
CA ASN A 90 -7.62 0.35 8.06
C ASN A 90 -7.20 0.78 6.64
N ILE A 91 -7.92 1.70 5.99
CA ILE A 91 -7.60 2.17 4.63
C ILE A 91 -6.23 2.87 4.59
N PRO A 92 -5.89 3.81 5.49
CA PRO A 92 -4.61 4.51 5.43
C PRO A 92 -3.38 3.59 5.43
N PRO A 93 -3.21 2.61 6.33
CA PRO A 93 -2.02 1.75 6.30
C PRO A 93 -1.95 0.87 5.04
N ILE A 94 -3.07 0.38 4.53
CA ILE A 94 -3.14 -0.39 3.27
C ILE A 94 -2.70 0.48 2.10
N ALA A 95 -3.34 1.64 1.96
CA ALA A 95 -3.12 2.58 0.88
C ALA A 95 -1.67 3.11 0.92
N PHE A 96 -1.14 3.38 2.12
CA PHE A 96 0.25 3.79 2.30
C PHE A 96 1.24 2.68 1.93
N GLY A 97 0.99 1.43 2.34
CA GLY A 97 1.83 0.29 1.96
C GLY A 97 1.90 0.09 0.44
N ALA A 98 0.75 0.12 -0.23
CA ALA A 98 0.64 0.00 -1.69
C ALA A 98 1.34 1.17 -2.41
N PHE A 99 1.16 2.40 -1.92
CA PHE A 99 1.83 3.58 -2.45
C PHE A 99 3.36 3.48 -2.30
N LEU A 100 3.84 3.15 -1.10
CA LEU A 100 5.26 3.08 -0.79
C LEU A 100 5.98 2.06 -1.67
N ILE A 101 5.44 0.83 -1.80
CA ILE A 101 6.07 -0.19 -2.64
C ILE A 101 5.99 0.15 -4.14
N SER A 102 4.91 0.82 -4.58
CA SER A 102 4.78 1.30 -5.95
C SER A 102 5.82 2.38 -6.26
N PHE A 103 6.02 3.32 -5.34
CA PHE A 103 7.02 4.38 -5.45
C PHE A 103 8.44 3.80 -5.51
N ILE A 104 8.79 2.86 -4.63
CA ILE A 104 10.09 2.17 -4.64
C ILE A 104 10.30 1.43 -5.97
N ARG A 105 9.27 0.80 -6.51
CA ARG A 105 9.38 0.09 -7.80
C ARG A 105 9.60 1.05 -8.96
N LEU A 106 8.93 2.21 -8.98
CA LEU A 106 9.13 3.24 -9.99
C LEU A 106 10.51 3.90 -9.89
N SER A 107 11.00 4.17 -8.67
CA SER A 107 12.29 4.83 -8.45
C SER A 107 13.49 3.95 -8.83
N GLN A 108 13.30 2.64 -8.83
CA GLN A 108 14.34 1.66 -9.17
C GLN A 108 14.22 1.11 -10.59
N ASP A 109 13.16 1.47 -11.32
CA ASP A 109 12.93 0.91 -12.64
C ASP A 109 13.86 1.51 -13.70
N LYS A 110 14.32 0.68 -14.63
CA LYS A 110 15.11 1.11 -15.78
C LYS A 110 14.33 0.86 -17.05
N ILE A 111 13.95 1.95 -17.71
CA ILE A 111 13.20 1.88 -18.96
C ILE A 111 14.20 1.67 -20.10
N SER A 112 14.22 0.46 -20.64
CA SER A 112 15.06 0.09 -21.79
C SER A 112 14.25 -0.46 -22.96
N GLN A 113 13.00 -0.85 -22.73
CA GLN A 113 12.10 -1.45 -23.73
C GLN A 113 10.71 -0.79 -23.67
N PRO A 114 9.97 -0.73 -24.80
CA PRO A 114 8.63 -0.17 -24.85
C PRO A 114 7.64 -0.80 -23.84
N VAL A 115 7.75 -2.11 -23.60
CA VAL A 115 6.90 -2.84 -22.64
C VAL A 115 7.08 -2.35 -21.20
N HIS A 116 8.26 -1.82 -20.86
CA HIS A 116 8.49 -1.26 -19.54
C HIS A 116 7.64 -0.01 -19.30
N TYR A 117 7.27 0.76 -20.34
CA TYR A 117 6.37 1.90 -20.18
C TYR A 117 4.99 1.45 -19.72
N ILE A 118 4.39 0.43 -20.35
CA ILE A 118 3.06 -0.07 -19.97
C ILE A 118 3.06 -0.51 -18.50
N ARG A 119 4.09 -1.27 -18.09
CA ARG A 119 4.23 -1.69 -16.69
C ARG A 119 4.33 -0.50 -15.75
N SER A 120 5.20 0.48 -16.03
CA SER A 120 5.36 1.65 -15.19
C SER A 120 4.09 2.51 -15.13
N SER A 121 3.32 2.61 -16.22
CA SER A 121 2.03 3.29 -16.23
C SER A 121 1.02 2.62 -15.29
N ILE A 122 0.96 1.29 -15.28
CA ILE A 122 0.07 0.54 -14.37
C ILE A 122 0.49 0.78 -12.92
N ILE A 123 1.78 0.69 -12.61
CA ILE A 123 2.30 0.94 -11.25
C ILE A 123 2.01 2.38 -10.83
N LEU A 124 2.16 3.34 -11.74
CA LEU A 124 1.86 4.75 -11.49
C LEU A 124 0.36 4.96 -11.21
N ALA A 125 -0.53 4.33 -11.98
CA ALA A 125 -1.97 4.41 -11.73
C ALA A 125 -2.34 3.89 -10.34
N VAL A 126 -1.78 2.73 -9.94
CA VAL A 126 -1.96 2.18 -8.60
C VAL A 126 -1.41 3.12 -7.53
N ALA A 127 -0.24 3.71 -7.74
CA ALA A 127 0.35 4.68 -6.81
C ALA A 127 -0.56 5.90 -6.62
N ILE A 128 -1.14 6.44 -7.68
CA ILE A 128 -2.05 7.59 -7.62
C ILE A 128 -3.33 7.24 -6.85
N ILE A 129 -3.96 6.10 -7.15
CA ILE A 129 -5.18 5.66 -6.45
C ILE A 129 -4.89 5.44 -4.97
N SER A 130 -3.77 4.80 -4.65
CA SER A 130 -3.37 4.51 -3.27
C SER A 130 -3.04 5.79 -2.52
N PHE A 131 -2.37 6.75 -3.16
CA PHE A 131 -2.09 8.05 -2.57
C PHE A 131 -3.37 8.86 -2.30
N TYR A 132 -4.31 8.84 -3.24
CA TYR A 132 -5.63 9.44 -3.05
C TYR A 132 -6.35 8.82 -1.85
N GLY A 133 -6.41 7.49 -1.79
CA GLY A 133 -7.07 6.80 -0.67
C GLY A 133 -6.43 7.07 0.68
N PHE A 134 -5.10 7.20 0.72
CA PHE A 134 -4.38 7.62 1.93
C PHE A 134 -4.80 9.03 2.37
N ILE A 135 -4.79 10.01 1.47
CA ILE A 135 -5.13 11.41 1.80
C ILE A 135 -6.60 11.54 2.24
N THR A 136 -7.53 10.86 1.57
CA THR A 136 -8.96 11.01 1.84
C THR A 136 -9.36 10.52 3.24
N TYR A 137 -8.66 9.50 3.75
CA TYR A 137 -8.99 8.85 5.03
C TYR A 137 -7.99 9.14 6.16
N PHE A 138 -6.90 9.86 5.91
CA PHE A 138 -5.94 10.31 6.93
C PHE A 138 -6.22 11.77 7.36
N PRO A 139 -6.21 12.13 8.66
CA PRO A 139 -5.85 11.34 9.83
C PRO A 139 -7.10 10.80 10.55
N PHE A 140 -7.87 9.93 9.88
CA PHE A 140 -9.16 9.40 10.33
C PHE A 140 -10.27 10.44 10.22
N LYS A 141 -11.15 10.30 9.21
CA LYS A 141 -12.50 10.84 9.34
C LYS A 141 -13.15 10.07 10.49
N LEU A 142 -13.35 10.76 11.62
CA LEU A 142 -14.19 10.34 12.75
C LEU A 142 -15.62 10.05 12.28
#